data_AF-A0A1G6E393-F1
#
_entry.id   AF-A0A1G6E393-F1
#
_cell.length_a   1.000
_cell.length_b   1.000
_cell.length_c   1.000
_cell.angle_alpha   90.00
_cell.angle_beta   90.00
_cell.angle_gamma   90.00
#
_symmetry.space_group_name_H-M   'P 1'
#
loop_
_entity.id
_entity.type
_entity.pdbx_description
1 polymer ?
#
loop_
_entity_poly.entity_id
_entity_poly.type
_entity_poly.pdbx_seq_one_letter_code
_entity_poly.pdbx_strand_id
1 'polypeptide(L)'
;MLFLGGNEESTLKDLNTLLGKETIDLCNTSDTKGNNPTYGNNYQKTGRDLMTQDELAVMDNGKCICRIRGVRPFLSDKYDITKHPRYKELSDYDESNAFDVQDYLNLDLVLTPETVVNAETEVILEPDAKESDSASGDAADSKAGTVTGT
;
A
#
# COMPACT_ATOMS: atom_id res chain seq x y z
N MET A 1 8.91 -14.76 -0.49
CA MET A 1 7.56 -14.19 -0.30
C MET A 1 7.74 -12.83 0.34
N LEU A 2 7.05 -11.82 -0.18
CA LEU A 2 7.11 -10.43 0.28
C LEU A 2 5.68 -9.95 0.51
N PHE A 3 5.41 -9.41 1.69
CA PHE A 3 4.13 -8.80 2.02
C PHE A 3 4.32 -7.29 2.23
N LEU A 4 3.58 -6.49 1.47
CA LEU A 4 3.71 -5.02 1.43
C LEU A 4 2.53 -4.29 2.09
N GLY A 5 1.63 -5.04 2.74
CA GLY A 5 0.32 -4.56 3.15
C GLY A 5 -0.77 -5.08 2.21
N GLY A 6 -1.99 -5.19 2.75
CA GLY A 6 -3.16 -5.67 2.04
C GLY A 6 -4.30 -5.98 3.00
N ASN A 7 -5.53 -5.99 2.48
CA ASN A 7 -6.76 -6.21 3.27
C ASN A 7 -7.32 -7.63 3.09
N GLU A 8 -6.49 -8.57 2.63
CA GLU A 8 -6.92 -9.94 2.38
C GLU A 8 -6.82 -10.78 3.67
N GLU A 9 -7.97 -11.14 4.24
CA GLU A 9 -8.06 -11.84 5.53
C GLU A 9 -7.34 -13.20 5.55
N SER A 10 -7.43 -13.98 4.47
CA SER A 10 -6.71 -15.26 4.30
C SER A 10 -5.21 -15.07 4.42
N THR A 11 -4.66 -14.12 3.68
CA THR A 11 -3.22 -13.83 3.66
C THR A 11 -2.73 -13.31 5.02
N LEU A 12 -3.54 -12.51 5.73
CA LEU A 12 -3.22 -12.02 7.07
C LEU A 12 -3.18 -13.15 8.11
N LYS A 13 -4.11 -14.10 8.05
CA LYS A 13 -4.13 -15.29 8.92
C LYS A 13 -2.92 -16.19 8.67
N ASP A 14 -2.57 -16.41 7.41
CA ASP A 14 -1.40 -17.19 7.02
C ASP A 14 -0.10 -16.54 7.51
N LEU A 15 0.02 -15.22 7.37
CA LEU A 15 1.16 -14.44 7.86
C LEU A 15 1.29 -14.47 9.38
N ASN A 16 0.21 -14.27 10.13
CA ASN A 16 0.21 -14.36 11.59
C ASN A 16 0.72 -15.75 12.03
N THR A 17 0.18 -16.81 11.41
CA THR A 17 0.62 -18.19 11.68
C THR A 17 2.09 -18.40 11.34
N LEU A 18 2.58 -17.76 10.27
CA LEU A 18 3.97 -17.87 9.82
C LEU A 18 4.97 -17.14 10.73
N LEU A 19 4.59 -15.97 11.25
CA LEU A 19 5.39 -15.18 12.20
C LEU A 19 5.48 -15.88 13.56
N GLY A 20 4.38 -16.50 13.97
CA GLY A 20 4.27 -17.24 15.23
C GLY A 20 3.89 -16.36 16.41
N LYS A 21 4.17 -16.87 17.61
CA LYS A 21 3.76 -16.26 18.89
C LYS A 21 4.96 -15.75 19.68
N GLU A 22 4.79 -14.61 20.32
CA GLU A 22 5.66 -14.11 21.37
C GLU A 22 5.20 -14.58 22.76
N THR A 23 6.15 -14.65 23.70
CA THR A 23 5.86 -14.98 25.10
C THR A 23 5.77 -13.69 25.90
N ILE A 24 4.62 -13.47 26.54
CA ILE A 24 4.37 -12.35 27.44
C ILE A 24 4.32 -12.87 28.87
N ASP A 25 5.13 -12.29 29.74
CA ASP A 25 5.09 -12.53 31.18
C ASP A 25 4.14 -11.51 31.83
N LEU A 26 2.97 -11.97 32.29
CA LEU A 26 2.00 -11.18 33.04
C LEU A 26 2.35 -11.20 34.53
N CYS A 27 2.41 -10.02 35.15
CA CYS A 27 2.56 -9.85 36.59
C CYS A 27 1.33 -9.15 37.15
N ASN A 28 0.44 -9.91 37.79
CA ASN A 28 -0.75 -9.37 38.44
C ASN A 28 -0.39 -9.00 39.88
N THR A 29 -0.43 -7.70 40.19
CA THR A 29 -0.20 -7.18 41.55
C THR A 29 -1.55 -6.88 42.18
N SER A 30 -1.94 -7.63 43.21
CA SER A 30 -3.13 -7.36 44.00
C SER A 30 -2.74 -6.65 45.30
N ASP A 31 -3.24 -5.43 45.46
CA ASP A 31 -3.14 -4.66 46.70
C ASP A 31 -4.53 -4.65 47.36
N THR A 32 -4.63 -5.30 48.52
CA THR A 32 -5.88 -5.32 49.30
C THR A 32 -5.75 -4.35 50.46
N LYS A 33 -6.48 -3.23 50.38
CA LYS A 33 -6.52 -2.19 51.44
C LYS A 33 -7.68 -2.43 52.40
N GLY A 34 -7.44 -3.26 53.42
CA GLY A 34 -8.33 -3.47 54.57
C GLY A 34 -7.65 -3.05 55.89
N ASN A 35 -8.19 -3.50 57.04
CA ASN A 35 -7.58 -3.24 58.36
C ASN A 35 -6.14 -3.78 58.48
N ASN A 36 -5.79 -4.81 57.70
CA ASN A 36 -4.43 -5.29 57.49
C ASN A 36 -4.12 -5.25 55.98
N PRO A 37 -3.19 -4.39 55.51
CA PRO A 37 -2.80 -4.36 54.11
C PRO A 37 -2.04 -5.63 53.72
N THR A 38 -2.41 -6.23 52.59
CA THR A 38 -1.71 -7.41 52.04
C THR A 38 -1.43 -7.19 50.56
N TYR A 39 -0.22 -7.58 50.14
CA TYR A 39 0.25 -7.53 48.76
C TYR A 39 0.40 -8.95 48.22
N GLY A 40 -0.21 -9.24 47.07
CA GLY A 40 -0.06 -10.50 46.36
C GLY A 40 0.47 -10.28 44.95
N ASN A 41 1.52 -11.00 44.56
CA ASN A 41 2.03 -10.97 43.19
C ASN A 41 1.83 -12.35 42.56
N ASN A 42 1.16 -12.40 41.40
CA ASN A 42 0.95 -13.62 40.62
C ASN A 42 1.62 -13.46 39.25
N TYR A 43 2.53 -14.40 38.92
CA TYR A 43 3.27 -14.44 37.66
C TYR A 43 2.69 -15.52 36.73
N GLN A 44 2.32 -15.13 35.51
CA GLN A 44 1.75 -16.02 34.51
C GLN A 44 2.41 -15.79 33.16
N LYS A 45 2.80 -16.87 32.47
CA LYS A 45 3.34 -16.79 31.11
C LYS A 45 2.22 -17.09 30.11
N THR A 46 2.00 -16.18 29.17
CA THR A 46 0.98 -16.30 28.14
C THR A 46 1.60 -16.11 26.76
N GLY A 47 1.10 -16.82 25.75
CA GLY A 47 1.51 -16.63 24.36
C GLY A 47 0.58 -15.65 23.64
N ARG A 48 1.13 -14.56 23.10
CA ARG A 48 0.42 -13.62 22.20
C ARG A 48 0.95 -13.83 20.78
N ASP A 49 0.13 -13.58 19.78
CA ASP A 49 0.64 -13.51 18.39
C ASP A 49 1.67 -12.38 18.27
N LEU A 50 2.78 -12.62 17.57
CA LEU A 50 3.86 -11.64 17.43
C LEU A 50 3.38 -10.34 16.74
N MET A 51 2.50 -10.49 15.75
CA MET A 51 1.68 -9.42 15.19
C MET A 51 0.27 -9.96 14.97
N THR A 52 -0.71 -9.25 15.50
CA THR A 52 -2.13 -9.56 15.29
C THR A 52 -2.56 -9.22 13.86
N GLN A 53 -3.69 -9.76 13.41
CA GLN A 53 -4.20 -9.49 12.06
C GLN A 53 -4.51 -8.00 11.84
N ASP A 54 -5.00 -7.33 12.89
CA ASP A 54 -5.29 -5.89 12.85
C ASP A 54 -4.00 -5.06 12.74
N GLU A 55 -2.94 -5.44 13.48
CA GLU A 55 -1.62 -4.81 13.38
C GLU A 55 -0.96 -5.03 12.01
N LEU A 56 -1.21 -6.20 11.38
CA LEU A 56 -0.74 -6.48 10.02
C LEU A 56 -1.50 -5.70 8.94
N ALA A 57 -2.81 -5.44 9.15
CA ALA A 57 -3.64 -4.66 8.24
C ALA A 57 -3.31 -3.16 8.30
N VAL A 58 -3.00 -2.64 9.49
CA VAL A 58 -2.60 -1.24 9.71
C VAL A 58 -1.07 -1.13 9.83
N MET A 59 -0.34 -1.95 9.07
CA MET A 59 1.11 -1.85 9.01
C MET A 59 1.51 -0.56 8.30
N ASP A 60 2.63 0.01 8.73
CA ASP A 60 3.19 1.18 8.07
C ASP A 60 3.41 0.89 6.57
N ASN A 61 3.08 1.88 5.74
CA ASN A 61 3.68 1.99 4.40
C ASN A 61 5.20 2.11 4.61
N GLY A 62 6.10 2.17 3.66
CA GLY A 62 7.55 2.07 3.99
C GLY A 62 8.06 0.78 4.67
N LYS A 63 7.27 -0.07 5.36
CA LYS A 63 7.67 -1.39 5.90
C LYS A 63 7.09 -2.55 5.08
N CYS A 64 7.68 -3.73 5.27
CA CYS A 64 7.26 -4.98 4.64
C CYS A 64 7.66 -6.17 5.51
N ILE A 65 6.95 -7.29 5.35
CA ILE A 65 7.37 -8.57 5.92
C ILE A 65 8.06 -9.38 4.82
N CYS A 66 9.32 -9.71 5.07
CA CYS A 66 10.14 -10.48 4.14
C CYS A 66 10.33 -11.90 4.66
N ARG A 67 10.14 -12.88 3.76
CA ARG A 67 10.46 -14.29 4.01
C ARG A 67 11.47 -14.76 2.96
N ILE A 68 12.68 -15.00 3.44
CA ILE A 68 13.80 -15.62 2.71
C ILE A 68 13.92 -17.08 3.14
N ARG A 69 14.46 -17.94 2.28
CA ARG A 69 14.68 -19.35 2.60
C ARG A 69 15.68 -19.48 3.77
N GLY A 70 15.33 -20.29 4.77
CA GLY A 70 16.24 -20.61 5.88
C GLY A 70 16.18 -19.65 7.07
N VAL A 71 15.41 -18.56 6.99
CA VAL A 71 15.23 -17.59 8.08
C VAL A 71 13.75 -17.48 8.41
N ARG A 72 13.43 -17.19 9.68
CA ARG A 72 12.06 -16.84 10.05
C ARG A 72 11.67 -15.52 9.37
N PRO A 73 10.39 -15.31 9.03
CA PRO A 73 9.96 -14.03 8.48
C PRO A 73 10.29 -12.91 9.45
N PHE A 74 10.69 -11.76 8.90
CA PHE A 74 11.08 -10.60 9.69
C PHE A 74 10.53 -9.33 9.06
N LEU A 75 10.37 -8.31 9.88
CA LEU A 75 9.98 -6.98 9.46
C LEU A 75 11.20 -6.26 8.87
N SER A 76 11.06 -5.73 7.67
CA SER A 76 12.08 -4.97 6.95
C SER A 76 11.50 -3.68 6.41
N ASP A 77 12.35 -2.70 6.13
CA ASP A 77 11.94 -1.51 5.39
C ASP A 77 11.91 -1.79 3.88
N LYS A 78 11.03 -1.09 3.17
CA LYS A 78 10.94 -1.09 1.70
C LYS A 78 12.20 -0.44 1.12
N TYR A 79 12.53 -0.85 -0.09
CA TYR A 79 13.67 -0.27 -0.79
C TYR A 79 13.38 1.18 -1.19
N ASP A 80 14.34 2.06 -0.92
CA ASP A 80 14.29 3.47 -1.28
C ASP A 80 14.70 3.65 -2.74
N ILE A 81 13.73 4.02 -3.58
CA ILE A 81 13.89 4.16 -5.03
C ILE A 81 14.98 5.15 -5.42
N THR A 82 15.23 6.18 -4.60
CA THR A 82 16.22 7.24 -4.86
C THR A 82 17.66 6.71 -4.87
N LYS A 83 17.89 5.57 -4.22
CA LYS A 83 19.22 4.93 -4.13
C LYS A 83 19.53 4.03 -5.32
N HIS A 84 18.55 3.77 -6.18
CA HIS A 84 18.75 2.89 -7.32
C HIS A 84 19.64 3.57 -8.39
N PRO A 85 20.59 2.87 -9.03
CA PRO A 85 21.47 3.46 -10.05
C PRO A 85 20.74 4.10 -11.23
N ARG A 86 19.56 3.57 -11.57
CA ARG A 86 18.71 4.03 -12.67
C ARG A 86 17.54 4.92 -12.23
N TYR A 87 17.58 5.48 -11.03
CA TYR A 87 16.50 6.34 -10.55
C TYR A 87 16.23 7.55 -11.47
N LYS A 88 17.26 8.02 -12.19
CA LYS A 88 17.18 9.14 -13.14
C LYS A 88 16.27 8.91 -14.35
N GLU A 89 15.98 7.66 -14.67
CA GLU A 89 15.13 7.27 -15.80
C GLU A 89 13.65 7.20 -15.40
N LEU A 90 13.33 7.37 -14.12
CA LEU A 90 11.96 7.30 -13.62
C LEU A 90 11.26 8.64 -13.79
N SER A 91 9.95 8.60 -14.01
CA SER A 91 9.07 9.77 -14.00
C SER A 91 9.14 10.56 -12.69
N ASP A 92 9.42 9.86 -11.58
CA ASP A 92 9.56 10.48 -10.24
C ASP A 92 10.78 11.40 -10.13
N TYR A 93 11.79 11.23 -10.99
CA TYR A 93 12.95 12.11 -11.05
C TYR A 93 12.73 13.30 -12.00
N ASP A 94 12.10 13.06 -13.15
CA ASP A 94 11.76 14.08 -14.13
C ASP A 94 10.45 13.71 -14.84
N GLU A 95 9.51 14.66 -14.91
CA GLU A 95 8.21 14.48 -15.59
C GLU A 95 8.37 14.17 -17.09
N SER A 96 9.50 14.55 -17.69
CA SER A 96 9.82 14.22 -19.08
C SER A 96 9.97 12.72 -19.35
N ASN A 97 10.27 11.92 -18.31
CA ASN A 97 10.36 10.47 -18.39
C ASN A 97 9.00 9.78 -18.16
N ALA A 98 7.91 10.54 -18.01
CA ALA A 98 6.58 9.98 -17.89
C ALA A 98 6.23 9.16 -19.14
N PHE A 99 5.83 7.91 -18.91
CA PHE A 99 5.42 7.04 -19.99
C PHE A 99 4.02 7.41 -20.47
N ASP A 100 3.92 7.97 -21.68
CA ASP A 100 2.64 8.20 -22.34
C ASP A 100 2.17 6.94 -23.07
N VAL A 101 1.02 6.43 -22.64
CA VAL A 101 0.41 5.22 -23.18
C VAL A 101 -0.14 5.48 -24.59
N GLN A 102 -0.61 6.69 -24.89
CA GLN A 102 -1.21 7.01 -26.19
C GLN A 102 -0.14 7.04 -27.28
N ASP A 103 0.99 7.68 -27.03
CA ASP A 103 2.12 7.72 -27.95
C ASP A 103 2.69 6.31 -28.21
N TYR A 104 2.68 5.43 -27.20
CA TYR A 104 3.14 4.06 -27.34
C TYR A 104 2.21 3.20 -28.21
N LEU A 105 0.89 3.42 -28.14
CA LEU A 105 -0.10 2.72 -28.94
C LEU A 105 -0.16 3.22 -30.39
N ASN A 106 0.15 4.49 -30.62
CA ASN A 106 0.21 5.13 -31.93
C ASN A 106 1.53 4.85 -32.67
N LEU A 107 2.24 3.77 -32.34
CA LEU A 107 3.42 3.37 -33.07
C LEU A 107 3.02 3.06 -34.53
N ASP A 108 3.19 4.05 -35.39
CA ASP A 108 3.11 3.89 -36.84
C ASP A 108 4.12 2.81 -37.21
N LEU A 109 3.62 1.59 -37.43
CA LEU A 109 4.42 0.48 -37.93
C LEU A 109 5.01 0.93 -39.27
N VAL A 110 6.31 1.22 -39.29
CA VAL A 110 7.06 1.35 -40.54
C VAL A 110 7.18 -0.04 -41.13
N LEU A 111 6.15 -0.47 -41.87
CA LEU A 111 6.19 -1.71 -42.62
C LEU A 111 7.24 -1.57 -43.72
N THR A 112 8.37 -2.27 -43.57
CA THR A 112 9.28 -2.51 -44.69
C THR A 112 8.58 -3.41 -45.71
N PRO A 113 8.79 -3.23 -47.02
CA PRO A 113 8.02 -3.93 -48.07
C PRO A 113 8.13 -5.47 -48.05
N GLU A 114 9.02 -6.03 -47.23
CA GLU A 114 9.20 -7.48 -47.05
C GLU A 114 8.37 -8.08 -45.90
N THR A 115 7.65 -7.28 -45.11
CA THR A 115 6.84 -7.80 -44.00
C THR A 115 5.51 -8.36 -44.51
N VAL A 116 5.38 -9.67 -44.45
CA VAL A 116 4.11 -10.37 -44.69
C VAL A 116 3.25 -10.25 -43.44
N VAL A 117 2.25 -9.36 -43.48
CA VAL A 117 1.22 -9.24 -42.44
C VAL A 117 0.08 -10.19 -42.74
N ASN A 118 -0.11 -11.20 -41.89
CA ASN A 118 -1.28 -12.08 -41.94
C ASN A 118 -2.46 -11.31 -41.33
N ALA A 119 -3.36 -10.84 -42.18
CA ALA A 119 -4.53 -10.07 -41.79
C ALA A 119 -5.62 -10.99 -41.21
N GLU A 120 -5.56 -11.27 -39.91
CA GLU A 120 -6.69 -11.77 -39.13
C GLU A 120 -6.73 -11.02 -37.79
N THR A 121 -7.25 -9.79 -37.83
CA THR A 121 -7.82 -9.15 -36.63
C THR A 121 -8.93 -8.21 -37.07
N GLU A 122 -10.17 -8.70 -37.01
CA GLU A 122 -11.36 -7.84 -37.13
C GLU A 122 -11.49 -7.03 -35.83
N VAL A 123 -11.35 -5.70 -35.93
CA VAL A 123 -11.79 -4.78 -34.88
C VAL A 123 -13.25 -4.47 -35.15
N ILE A 124 -14.14 -5.10 -34.38
CA ILE A 124 -15.56 -4.77 -34.36
C ILE A 124 -15.68 -3.40 -33.68
N LEU A 125 -16.05 -2.37 -34.45
CA LEU A 125 -16.43 -1.06 -33.94
C LEU A 125 -17.92 -1.09 -33.60
N GLU A 126 -18.26 -1.16 -32.31
CA GLU A 126 -19.58 -0.73 -31.84
C GLU A 126 -19.56 0.78 -31.58
N PRO A 127 -20.43 1.59 -32.23
CA PRO A 127 -20.49 3.02 -31.99
C PRO A 127 -21.39 3.32 -30.80
N ASP A 128 -20.80 3.59 -29.64
CA ASP A 128 -21.55 4.07 -28.47
C ASP A 128 -21.68 5.60 -28.42
N ALA A 129 -22.85 5.99 -27.94
CA ALA A 129 -23.54 7.25 -28.16
C ALA A 129 -23.00 8.44 -27.35
N LYS A 130 -23.35 9.64 -27.83
CA LYS A 130 -23.17 10.93 -27.15
C LYS A 130 -24.03 11.04 -25.88
N GLU A 131 -23.46 11.73 -24.88
CA GLU A 131 -24.01 12.68 -23.87
C GLU A 131 -23.25 12.49 -22.54
N SER A 132 -22.86 13.49 -21.76
CA SER A 132 -23.20 14.91 -21.67
C SER A 132 -22.14 15.66 -20.83
N ASP A 133 -22.10 16.98 -20.99
CA ASP A 133 -21.41 17.94 -20.13
C ASP A 133 -21.65 17.72 -18.63
N SER A 134 -20.61 17.93 -17.84
CA SER A 134 -20.74 18.83 -16.69
C SER A 134 -19.41 19.52 -16.38
N ALA A 135 -19.47 20.85 -16.44
CA ALA A 135 -18.44 21.75 -15.99
C ALA A 135 -18.20 21.63 -14.48
N SER A 136 -16.95 21.73 -14.07
CA SER A 136 -16.58 22.52 -12.90
C SER A 136 -15.22 23.15 -13.16
N GLY A 137 -15.25 24.45 -13.46
CA GLY A 137 -14.12 25.31 -13.19
C GLY A 137 -14.21 25.77 -11.74
N ASP A 138 -13.08 25.97 -11.09
CA ASP A 138 -12.82 27.28 -10.51
C ASP A 138 -11.32 27.49 -10.27
N ALA A 139 -10.88 28.70 -10.64
CA ALA A 139 -9.53 29.20 -10.50
C ALA A 139 -9.48 30.24 -9.37
N ALA A 140 -8.33 30.28 -8.69
CA ALA A 140 -7.64 31.43 -8.08
C ALA A 140 -8.44 32.68 -7.61
N ASP A 141 -8.31 32.92 -6.29
CA ASP A 141 -7.75 34.12 -5.64
C ASP A 141 -8.48 35.48 -5.62
N SER A 142 -8.38 36.09 -4.42
CA SER A 142 -8.34 37.53 -4.08
C SER A 142 -9.62 38.35 -3.78
N LYS A 143 -9.74 38.67 -2.48
CA LYS A 143 -9.98 39.99 -1.84
C LYS A 143 -11.26 40.82 -2.09
N ALA A 144 -11.82 41.19 -0.92
CA ALA A 144 -12.30 42.51 -0.48
C ALA A 144 -13.80 42.88 -0.65
N GLY A 145 -14.42 43.27 0.48
CA GLY A 145 -15.38 44.38 0.50
C GLY A 145 -16.77 44.16 1.13
N THR A 146 -16.92 44.57 2.39
CA THR A 146 -17.90 45.61 2.83
C THR A 146 -19.44 45.31 2.88
N VAL A 147 -19.96 45.20 4.12
CA VAL A 147 -21.10 45.95 4.76
C VAL A 147 -22.59 45.52 4.60
N THR A 148 -23.28 45.63 5.76
CA THR A 148 -24.74 45.68 6.08
C THR A 148 -25.51 44.35 6.01
N GLY A 149 -26.21 43.89 7.06
CA GLY A 149 -27.36 44.51 7.77
C GLY A 149 -28.62 43.79 7.25
N THR A 150 -29.35 43.01 8.04
CA THR A 150 -30.20 43.39 9.19
C THR A 150 -30.26 42.30 10.24
#